data_AF-A0A832K4I0-F1
#
_entry.id   AF-A0A832K4I0-F1
#
_cell.length_a   1.000
_cell.length_b   1.000
_cell.length_c   1.000
_cell.angle_alpha   90.00
_cell.angle_beta   90.00
_cell.angle_gamma   90.00
#
_symmetry.space_group_name_H-M   'P 1'
#
loop_
_entity.id
_entity.type
_entity.pdbx_description
1 polymer ?
#
loop_
_entity_poly.entity_id
_entity_poly.type
_entity_poly.pdbx_seq_one_letter_code
_entity_poly.pdbx_strand_id
1 'polypeptide(L)'
;MKVLTIIAIVFFAISGFAWEERNISNTLLWSLFIPGGGHFYLGQTGAGNAYLILEGLLLIGGRSAEQSLSYGEWNYFYVNCLKIHELNIFTSYREARILNNNAGYKTPVDRTPVKDLLLAPFRWENLKSPYVFGFFLAGIGLNCLEANMNPSRKCWDRISAVNIMNTTFDRGSGTAMYSAMWTALSLNAAVSEECAYRGLLQVEMEESIGKTTGLLVSSGIFGLGHVTDWQDPKSWAYGGVATLAGMYLGWLFQKEGYRLEKPIAAHFWFNLAAGTTMFIMDPANNPLGIKVNFSF
;
A
#
# COMPACT_ATOMS: atom_id res chain seq x y z
N MET A 1 13.26 29.16 7.84
CA MET A 1 12.38 30.21 7.26
C MET A 1 12.55 30.40 5.76
N LYS A 2 13.77 30.64 5.21
CA LYS A 2 13.94 30.92 3.77
C LYS A 2 13.51 29.79 2.81
N VAL A 3 13.69 28.52 3.19
CA VAL A 3 13.29 27.36 2.36
C VAL A 3 11.77 27.19 2.27
N LEU A 4 11.05 27.40 3.37
CA LEU A 4 9.58 27.32 3.42
C LEU A 4 8.92 28.44 2.59
N THR A 5 9.51 29.63 2.56
CA THR A 5 9.05 30.74 1.72
C THR A 5 9.26 30.46 0.23
N ILE A 6 10.39 29.83 -0.15
CA ILE A 6 10.65 29.44 -1.54
C ILE A 6 9.70 28.34 -2.00
N ILE A 7 9.45 27.34 -1.14
CA ILE A 7 8.47 26.28 -1.41
C ILE A 7 7.07 26.88 -1.59
N ALA A 8 6.63 27.77 -0.69
CA ALA A 8 5.34 28.44 -0.80
C ALA A 8 5.19 29.30 -2.08
N ILE A 9 6.26 29.99 -2.51
CA ILE A 9 6.27 30.78 -3.75
C ILE A 9 6.20 29.89 -4.99
N VAL A 10 6.90 28.75 -4.99
CA VAL A 10 6.81 27.75 -6.07
C VAL A 10 5.39 27.16 -6.15
N PHE A 11 4.78 26.84 -5.02
CA PHE A 11 3.40 26.35 -4.96
C PHE A 11 2.36 27.39 -5.44
N PHE A 12 2.54 28.66 -5.09
CA PHE A 12 1.67 29.75 -5.59
C PHE A 12 1.83 29.96 -7.09
N ALA A 13 3.06 29.90 -7.61
CA ALA A 13 3.34 30.03 -9.05
C ALA A 13 2.75 28.87 -9.87
N ILE A 14 2.75 27.65 -9.32
CA ILE A 14 2.17 26.45 -9.97
C ILE A 14 0.64 26.55 -10.06
N SER A 15 -0.02 27.13 -9.06
CA SER A 15 -1.48 27.32 -9.07
C SER A 15 -1.99 28.28 -10.15
N GLY A 16 -1.10 29.09 -10.74
CA GLY A 16 -1.43 30.08 -11.77
C GLY A 16 -1.47 29.55 -13.21
N PHE A 17 -1.02 28.32 -13.48
CA PHE A 17 -0.84 27.80 -14.85
C PHE A 17 -1.88 26.75 -15.31
N ALA A 18 -2.91 26.46 -14.52
CA ALA A 18 -3.92 25.43 -14.85
C ALA A 18 -5.15 26.00 -15.58
N TRP A 19 -4.96 26.52 -16.78
CA TRP A 19 -6.07 27.03 -17.61
C TRP A 19 -5.92 26.50 -19.03
N GLU A 20 -6.52 25.34 -19.33
CA GLU A 20 -7.47 25.20 -20.45
C GLU A 20 -7.91 23.75 -20.71
N GLU A 21 -7.15 22.72 -20.33
CA GLU A 21 -7.65 21.34 -20.35
C GLU A 21 -7.19 20.53 -19.14
N ARG A 22 -8.13 20.00 -18.34
CA ARG A 22 -7.87 19.11 -17.20
C ARG A 22 -7.56 17.69 -17.68
N ASN A 23 -6.45 17.54 -18.41
CA ASN A 23 -6.07 16.28 -19.03
C ASN A 23 -5.47 15.30 -18.00
N ILE A 24 -5.81 14.00 -18.13
CA ILE A 24 -5.36 12.91 -17.26
C ILE A 24 -3.83 12.79 -17.22
N SER A 25 -3.16 12.91 -18.37
CA SER A 25 -1.70 12.80 -18.47
C SER A 25 -0.98 13.87 -17.64
N ASN A 26 -1.47 15.10 -17.67
CA ASN A 26 -0.92 16.18 -16.85
C ASN A 26 -1.23 15.94 -15.37
N THR A 27 -2.44 15.51 -15.01
CA THR A 27 -2.77 15.15 -13.63
C THR A 27 -1.82 14.09 -13.07
N LEU A 28 -1.51 13.05 -13.85
CA LEU A 28 -0.55 12.02 -13.47
C LEU A 28 0.85 12.61 -13.29
N LEU A 29 1.32 13.39 -14.27
CA LEU A 29 2.64 14.04 -14.21
C LEU A 29 2.79 14.88 -12.94
N TRP A 30 1.80 15.71 -12.62
CA TRP A 30 1.82 16.52 -11.40
C TRP A 30 1.82 15.68 -10.13
N SER A 31 1.08 14.57 -10.12
CA SER A 31 0.98 13.70 -8.94
C SER A 31 2.26 12.93 -8.65
N LEU A 32 3.04 12.59 -9.69
CA LEU A 32 4.29 11.84 -9.54
C LEU A 32 5.39 12.63 -8.84
N PHE A 33 5.42 13.95 -9.02
CA PHE A 33 6.53 14.78 -8.53
C PHE A 33 6.18 15.57 -7.27
N ILE A 34 4.90 15.85 -7.04
CA ILE A 34 4.46 16.73 -5.98
C ILE A 34 3.36 16.03 -5.17
N PRO A 35 3.54 15.84 -3.86
CA PRO A 35 2.47 15.44 -2.96
C PRO A 35 1.23 16.32 -3.14
N GLY A 36 0.09 15.73 -3.49
CA GLY A 36 -1.15 16.46 -3.82
C GLY A 36 -1.15 17.18 -5.17
N GLY A 37 -0.10 17.07 -5.98
CA GLY A 37 0.12 17.81 -7.23
C GLY A 37 -1.01 17.68 -8.24
N GLY A 38 -1.49 16.47 -8.51
CA GLY A 38 -2.61 16.27 -9.44
C GLY A 38 -3.91 16.88 -8.92
N HIS A 39 -4.15 16.86 -7.61
CA HIS A 39 -5.30 17.54 -7.03
C HIS A 39 -5.20 19.06 -7.18
N PHE A 40 -4.02 19.66 -6.98
CA PHE A 40 -3.82 21.08 -7.26
C PHE A 40 -4.07 21.42 -8.73
N TYR A 41 -3.57 20.60 -9.65
CA TYR A 41 -3.79 20.76 -11.09
C TYR A 41 -5.29 20.72 -11.46
N LEU A 42 -6.08 19.87 -10.80
CA LEU A 42 -7.52 19.79 -10.99
C LEU A 42 -8.32 20.91 -10.28
N GLY A 43 -7.65 21.81 -9.57
CA GLY A 43 -8.30 22.87 -8.77
C GLY A 43 -8.88 22.37 -7.43
N GLN A 44 -8.50 21.18 -6.98
CA GLN A 44 -8.97 20.55 -5.75
C GLN A 44 -8.02 20.83 -4.57
N THR A 45 -7.89 22.10 -4.20
CA THR A 45 -6.89 22.57 -3.21
C THR A 45 -7.01 21.90 -1.84
N GLY A 46 -8.22 21.59 -1.37
CA GLY A 46 -8.43 20.89 -0.10
C GLY A 46 -7.81 19.49 -0.08
N ALA A 47 -8.01 18.71 -1.14
CA ALA A 47 -7.42 17.38 -1.28
C ALA A 47 -5.89 17.46 -1.47
N GLY A 48 -5.42 18.40 -2.31
CA GLY A 48 -3.99 18.63 -2.52
C GLY A 48 -3.26 18.97 -1.22
N ASN A 49 -3.81 19.88 -0.42
CA ASN A 49 -3.24 20.25 0.88
C ASN A 49 -3.23 19.08 1.86
N ALA A 50 -4.27 18.24 1.88
CA ALA A 50 -4.33 17.08 2.76
C ALA A 50 -3.18 16.10 2.47
N TYR A 51 -2.96 15.74 1.20
CA TYR A 51 -1.85 14.86 0.81
C TYR A 51 -0.49 15.49 1.07
N LEU A 52 -0.29 16.76 0.72
CA LEU A 52 0.96 17.47 0.97
C LEU A 52 1.34 17.47 2.45
N ILE A 53 0.38 17.75 3.34
CA ILE A 53 0.61 17.75 4.79
C ILE A 53 0.88 16.34 5.30
N LEU A 54 0.07 15.35 4.90
CA LEU A 54 0.22 13.96 5.36
C LEU A 54 1.56 13.36 4.95
N GLU A 55 1.93 13.46 3.67
CA GLU A 55 3.21 12.99 3.15
C GLU A 55 4.39 13.74 3.80
N GLY A 56 4.26 15.07 3.97
CA GLY A 56 5.29 15.88 4.64
C GLY A 56 5.52 15.47 6.10
N LEU A 57 4.45 15.23 6.87
CA LEU A 57 4.54 14.76 8.25
C LEU A 57 5.17 13.36 8.34
N LEU A 58 4.81 12.45 7.44
CA LEU A 58 5.40 11.11 7.38
C LEU A 58 6.88 11.16 7.01
N LEU A 59 7.28 12.02 6.07
CA LEU A 59 8.68 12.19 5.69
C LEU A 59 9.51 12.76 6.86
N ILE A 60 8.98 13.76 7.57
CA ILE A 60 9.64 14.33 8.77
C ILE A 60 9.73 13.27 9.88
N GLY A 61 8.64 12.54 10.13
CA GLY A 61 8.62 11.46 11.12
C GLY A 61 9.63 10.36 10.81
N GLY A 62 9.71 9.93 9.55
CA GLY A 62 10.67 8.93 9.11
C GLY A 62 12.11 9.40 9.24
N ARG A 63 12.40 10.67 8.92
CA ARG A 63 13.73 11.25 9.13
C ARG A 63 14.09 11.34 10.60
N SER A 64 13.12 11.66 11.46
CA SER A 64 13.31 11.71 12.91
C SER A 64 13.54 10.32 13.52
N ALA A 65 12.91 9.28 12.98
CA ALA A 65 13.01 7.92 13.49
C ALA A 65 14.25 7.16 12.99
N GLU A 66 14.89 7.61 11.90
CA GLU A 66 15.94 6.88 11.17
C GLU A 66 17.10 6.41 12.06
N GLN A 67 17.56 7.26 13.00
CA GLN A 67 18.66 6.92 13.91
C GLN A 67 18.26 5.95 15.02
N SER A 68 16.96 5.71 15.21
CA SER A 68 16.41 4.82 16.22
C SER A 68 16.05 3.44 15.67
N LEU A 69 16.17 3.20 14.37
CA LEU A 69 15.82 1.91 13.77
C LEU A 69 16.90 0.87 14.04
N SER A 70 16.46 -0.36 14.37
CA SER A 70 17.36 -1.51 14.41
C SER A 70 17.78 -1.93 13.00
N TYR A 71 18.91 -2.63 12.86
CA TYR A 71 19.27 -3.22 11.56
C TYR A 71 18.17 -4.15 11.06
N GLY A 72 17.68 -3.91 9.84
CA GLY A 72 16.58 -4.65 9.22
C GLY A 72 15.17 -4.15 9.56
N GLU A 73 15.01 -3.27 10.56
CA GLU A 73 13.73 -2.67 10.92
C GLU A 73 13.27 -1.69 9.84
N TRP A 74 12.03 -1.83 9.37
CA TRP A 74 11.49 -0.93 8.36
C TRP A 74 11.26 0.45 8.95
N ASN A 75 11.60 1.49 8.18
CA ASN A 75 11.17 2.85 8.50
C ASN A 75 9.66 2.97 8.24
N TYR A 76 8.86 2.66 9.26
CA TYR A 76 7.40 2.63 9.19
C TYR A 76 6.79 3.90 8.56
N PHE A 77 7.36 5.07 8.87
CA PHE A 77 6.87 6.34 8.34
C PHE A 77 7.17 6.50 6.85
N TYR A 78 8.37 6.13 6.39
CA TYR A 78 8.70 6.18 4.95
C TYR A 78 7.85 5.21 4.15
N VAL A 79 7.62 3.99 4.66
CA VAL A 79 6.74 3.03 3.98
C VAL A 79 5.34 3.62 3.85
N ASN A 80 4.76 4.16 4.93
CA ASN A 80 3.45 4.79 4.87
C ASN A 80 3.44 6.05 3.98
N CYS A 81 4.53 6.81 3.92
CA CYS A 81 4.66 7.94 2.99
C CYS A 81 4.50 7.48 1.54
N LEU A 82 5.16 6.38 1.15
CA LEU A 82 5.02 5.78 -0.18
C LEU A 82 3.57 5.33 -0.45
N LYS A 83 2.93 4.68 0.54
CA LYS A 83 1.52 4.24 0.40
C LYS A 83 0.56 5.43 0.24
N ILE A 84 0.75 6.52 0.98
CA ILE A 84 -0.06 7.73 0.80
C ILE A 84 0.20 8.38 -0.57
N HIS A 85 1.45 8.36 -1.05
CA HIS A 85 1.80 8.89 -2.36
C HIS A 85 1.15 8.10 -3.51
N GLU A 86 1.17 6.76 -3.43
CA GLU A 86 0.43 5.88 -4.36
C GLU A 86 -1.07 6.20 -4.38
N LEU A 87 -1.67 6.41 -3.21
CA LEU A 87 -3.08 6.76 -3.09
C LEU A 87 -3.37 8.14 -3.70
N ASN A 88 -2.51 9.15 -3.46
CA ASN A 88 -2.59 10.49 -4.06
C ASN A 88 -2.62 10.42 -5.59
N ILE A 89 -1.70 9.65 -6.20
CA ILE A 89 -1.64 9.47 -7.65
C ILE A 89 -2.95 8.87 -8.19
N PHE A 90 -3.45 7.82 -7.54
CA PHE A 90 -4.72 7.21 -7.96
C PHE A 90 -5.91 8.16 -7.80
N THR A 91 -6.01 8.86 -6.66
CA THR A 91 -7.21 9.67 -6.41
C THR A 91 -7.28 10.84 -7.36
N SER A 92 -6.16 11.50 -7.68
CA SER A 92 -6.16 12.58 -8.67
C SER A 92 -6.48 12.03 -10.08
N TYR A 93 -5.91 10.89 -10.46
CA TYR A 93 -6.22 10.18 -11.72
C TYR A 93 -7.72 9.88 -11.84
N ARG A 94 -8.32 9.30 -10.80
CA ARG A 94 -9.76 9.00 -10.74
C ARG A 94 -10.60 10.26 -10.90
N GLU A 95 -10.28 11.33 -10.17
CA GLU A 95 -11.00 12.59 -10.26
C GLU A 95 -10.89 13.22 -11.65
N ALA A 96 -9.73 13.14 -12.31
CA ALA A 96 -9.56 13.59 -13.69
C ALA A 96 -10.47 12.81 -14.65
N ARG A 97 -10.56 11.48 -14.50
CA ARG A 97 -11.48 10.66 -15.30
C ARG A 97 -12.94 11.01 -15.03
N ILE A 98 -13.32 11.24 -13.78
CA ILE A 98 -14.69 11.65 -13.42
C ILE A 98 -15.05 12.99 -14.06
N LEU A 99 -14.17 13.99 -13.94
CA LEU A 99 -14.37 15.34 -14.51
C LEU A 99 -14.48 15.32 -16.03
N ASN A 100 -13.74 14.42 -16.69
CA ASN A 100 -13.77 14.24 -18.13
C ASN A 100 -14.87 13.26 -18.60
N ASN A 101 -15.86 12.95 -17.74
CA ASN A 101 -16.94 11.99 -18.03
C ASN A 101 -16.46 10.63 -18.54
N ASN A 102 -15.28 10.20 -18.07
CA ASN A 102 -14.60 8.98 -18.50
C ASN A 102 -14.35 8.89 -20.02
N ALA A 103 -14.25 10.04 -20.71
CA ALA A 103 -14.00 10.08 -22.14
C ALA A 103 -12.68 9.38 -22.49
N GLY A 104 -12.70 8.54 -23.54
CA GLY A 104 -11.53 7.80 -24.01
C GLY A 104 -11.30 6.44 -23.33
N TYR A 105 -12.11 6.06 -22.33
CA TYR A 105 -11.98 4.79 -21.62
C TYR A 105 -13.17 3.87 -21.88
N LYS A 106 -12.91 2.57 -22.03
CA LYS A 106 -13.93 1.51 -22.10
C LYS A 106 -14.24 0.94 -20.72
N THR A 107 -13.24 0.89 -19.85
CA THR A 107 -13.36 0.48 -18.46
C THR A 107 -14.11 1.53 -17.64
N PRO A 108 -14.98 1.11 -16.71
CA PRO A 108 -15.66 2.03 -15.83
C PRO A 108 -14.69 2.57 -14.76
N VAL A 109 -14.97 3.78 -14.29
CA VAL A 109 -14.27 4.38 -13.15
C VAL A 109 -14.94 3.95 -11.85
N ASP A 110 -14.17 3.42 -10.90
CA ASP A 110 -14.67 3.24 -9.54
C ASP A 110 -14.89 4.60 -8.88
N ARG A 111 -16.14 4.99 -8.64
CA ARG A 111 -16.51 6.26 -7.99
C ARG A 111 -16.60 6.18 -6.46
N THR A 112 -16.17 5.08 -5.84
CA THR A 112 -16.25 4.91 -4.39
C THR A 112 -15.41 5.96 -3.66
N PRO A 113 -15.98 6.69 -2.68
CA PRO A 113 -15.21 7.61 -1.84
C PRO A 113 -14.04 6.91 -1.14
N VAL A 114 -12.92 7.61 -0.93
CA VAL A 114 -11.73 7.02 -0.28
C VAL A 114 -12.03 6.50 1.12
N LYS A 115 -12.85 7.22 1.89
CA LYS A 115 -13.33 6.77 3.22
C LYS A 115 -14.03 5.40 3.16
N ASP A 116 -14.73 5.14 2.06
CA ASP A 116 -15.52 3.93 1.87
C ASP A 116 -14.62 2.77 1.44
N LEU A 117 -13.57 3.05 0.66
CA LEU A 117 -12.49 2.11 0.36
C LEU A 117 -11.69 1.74 1.62
N LEU A 118 -11.37 2.71 2.49
CA LEU A 118 -10.71 2.48 3.78
C LEU A 118 -11.54 1.57 4.70
N LEU A 119 -12.86 1.69 4.66
CA LEU A 119 -13.76 0.87 5.46
C LEU A 119 -14.11 -0.47 4.78
N ALA A 120 -13.80 -0.65 3.51
CA ALA A 120 -14.18 -1.82 2.73
C ALA A 120 -13.79 -3.16 3.37
N PRO A 121 -12.60 -3.33 4.00
CA PRO A 121 -12.24 -4.59 4.65
C PRO A 121 -13.14 -4.98 5.83
N PHE A 122 -13.79 -4.00 6.46
CA PHE A 122 -14.60 -4.20 7.67
C PHE A 122 -16.10 -4.32 7.35
N ARG A 123 -16.48 -4.17 6.09
CA ARG A 123 -17.88 -4.34 5.68
C ARG A 123 -18.24 -5.81 5.65
N TRP A 124 -19.38 -6.13 6.26
CA TRP A 124 -19.87 -7.50 6.35
C TRP A 124 -20.02 -8.19 4.99
N GLU A 125 -20.43 -7.44 3.96
CA GLU A 125 -20.56 -7.92 2.58
C GLU A 125 -19.25 -8.42 1.98
N ASN A 126 -18.13 -7.79 2.32
CA ASN A 126 -16.80 -8.18 1.87
C ASN A 126 -16.24 -9.30 2.75
N LEU A 127 -16.42 -9.21 4.07
CA LEU A 127 -15.96 -10.24 5.01
C LEU A 127 -16.52 -11.63 4.71
N LYS A 128 -17.82 -11.72 4.39
CA LYS A 128 -18.48 -13.00 4.06
C LYS A 128 -18.18 -13.51 2.65
N SER A 129 -17.44 -12.73 1.84
CA SER A 129 -17.12 -13.11 0.48
C SER A 129 -16.17 -14.32 0.49
N PRO A 130 -16.47 -15.42 -0.21
CA PRO A 130 -15.56 -16.55 -0.30
C PRO A 130 -14.22 -16.18 -0.93
N TYR A 131 -14.18 -15.12 -1.76
CA TYR A 131 -12.94 -14.61 -2.35
C TYR A 131 -12.05 -13.93 -1.31
N VAL A 132 -12.63 -13.17 -0.38
CA VAL A 132 -11.88 -12.51 0.70
C VAL A 132 -11.42 -13.56 1.71
N PHE A 133 -12.33 -14.45 2.13
CA PHE A 133 -12.02 -15.51 3.09
C PHE A 133 -11.00 -16.52 2.55
N GLY A 134 -11.11 -16.93 1.28
CA GLY A 134 -10.13 -17.81 0.65
C GLY A 134 -8.74 -17.18 0.61
N PHE A 135 -8.65 -15.88 0.34
CA PHE A 135 -7.37 -15.18 0.30
C PHE A 135 -6.79 -14.96 1.71
N PHE A 136 -7.62 -14.68 2.71
CA PHE A 136 -7.24 -14.73 4.13
C PHE A 136 -6.59 -16.08 4.52
N LEU A 137 -7.24 -17.21 4.17
CA LEU A 137 -6.69 -18.55 4.44
C LEU A 137 -5.37 -18.80 3.69
N ALA A 138 -5.22 -18.28 2.47
CA ALA A 138 -3.96 -18.36 1.74
C ALA A 138 -2.82 -17.63 2.46
N GLY A 139 -3.09 -16.44 3.04
CA GLY A 139 -2.14 -15.69 3.85
C GLY A 139 -1.62 -16.50 5.04
N ILE A 140 -2.53 -17.16 5.77
CA ILE A 140 -2.18 -18.10 6.85
C ILE A 140 -1.34 -19.26 6.32
N GLY A 141 -1.84 -19.97 5.31
CA GLY A 141 -1.20 -21.19 4.81
C GLY A 141 0.23 -20.98 4.32
N LEU A 142 0.46 -19.91 3.54
CA LEU A 142 1.78 -19.57 3.01
C LEU A 142 2.77 -19.21 4.13
N ASN A 143 2.35 -18.44 5.12
CA ASN A 143 3.25 -18.02 6.20
C ASN A 143 3.46 -19.11 7.25
N CYS A 144 2.47 -19.99 7.45
CA CYS A 144 2.66 -21.25 8.18
C CYS A 144 3.75 -22.10 7.51
N LEU A 145 3.68 -22.27 6.19
CA LEU A 145 4.67 -23.04 5.43
C LEU A 145 6.06 -22.41 5.58
N GLU A 146 6.17 -21.09 5.35
CA GLU A 146 7.44 -20.38 5.46
C GLU A 146 8.04 -20.48 6.87
N ALA A 147 7.27 -20.22 7.92
CA ALA A 147 7.74 -20.35 9.28
C ALA A 147 8.23 -21.78 9.58
N ASN A 148 7.52 -22.81 9.09
CA ASN A 148 7.94 -24.19 9.28
C ASN A 148 9.22 -24.57 8.53
N MET A 149 9.56 -23.87 7.46
CA MET A 149 10.83 -24.05 6.74
C MET A 149 12.03 -23.51 7.52
N ASN A 150 11.82 -22.70 8.56
CA ASN A 150 12.87 -22.28 9.47
C ASN A 150 13.00 -23.26 10.67
N PRO A 151 14.04 -24.12 10.72
CA PRO A 151 14.23 -25.08 11.81
C PRO A 151 14.69 -24.43 13.12
N SER A 152 15.24 -23.21 13.07
CA SER A 152 15.73 -22.48 14.25
C SER A 152 14.72 -21.47 14.80
N ARG A 153 13.48 -21.48 14.29
CA ARG A 153 12.41 -20.56 14.70
C ARG A 153 12.17 -20.63 16.21
N LYS A 154 11.83 -19.47 16.78
CA LYS A 154 11.38 -19.35 18.18
C LYS A 154 9.96 -18.83 18.17
N CYS A 155 9.06 -19.52 18.83
CA CYS A 155 7.64 -19.18 18.81
C CYS A 155 7.29 -18.01 19.74
N TRP A 156 6.08 -17.49 19.56
CA TRP A 156 5.44 -16.43 20.33
C TRP A 156 5.62 -16.50 21.86
N ASP A 157 5.47 -17.69 22.41
CA ASP A 157 5.48 -17.96 23.85
C ASP A 157 6.83 -17.64 24.50
N ARG A 158 7.91 -17.70 23.72
CA ARG A 158 9.28 -17.47 24.15
C ARG A 158 9.69 -16.00 24.15
N ILE A 159 8.86 -15.07 23.64
CA ILE A 159 9.19 -13.64 23.58
C ILE A 159 9.36 -13.09 25.00
N SER A 160 10.49 -12.43 25.27
CA SER A 160 10.75 -11.72 26.52
C SER A 160 10.54 -10.21 26.39
N ALA A 161 10.93 -9.63 25.25
CA ALA A 161 10.76 -8.20 24.95
C ALA A 161 10.71 -7.94 23.44
N VAL A 162 10.12 -6.82 23.05
CA VAL A 162 10.06 -6.36 21.65
C VAL A 162 10.69 -4.98 21.58
N ASN A 163 11.60 -4.76 20.64
CA ASN A 163 12.29 -3.48 20.48
C ASN A 163 11.81 -2.81 19.19
N ILE A 164 11.19 -1.65 19.33
CA ILE A 164 10.64 -0.87 18.22
C ILE A 164 11.24 0.52 18.33
N MET A 165 11.90 0.99 17.27
CA MET A 165 12.55 2.30 17.22
C MET A 165 13.41 2.59 18.47
N ASN A 166 14.33 1.66 18.79
CA ASN A 166 15.25 1.72 19.92
C ASN A 166 14.58 1.83 21.32
N THR A 167 13.29 1.51 21.40
CA THR A 167 12.54 1.45 22.65
C THR A 167 12.18 0.00 22.94
N THR A 168 12.58 -0.50 24.11
CA THR A 168 12.27 -1.86 24.56
C THR A 168 10.94 -1.87 25.29
N PHE A 169 10.02 -2.71 24.83
CA PHE A 169 8.74 -2.97 25.45
C PHE A 169 8.71 -4.36 26.06
N ASP A 170 7.95 -4.53 27.15
CA ASP A 170 7.59 -5.86 27.63
C ASP A 170 6.80 -6.62 26.55
N ARG A 171 6.71 -7.95 26.68
CA ARG A 171 6.01 -8.80 25.71
C ARG A 171 4.61 -8.28 25.38
N GLY A 172 3.80 -7.92 26.37
CA GLY A 172 2.40 -7.53 26.15
C GLY A 172 2.30 -6.22 25.36
N SER A 173 2.97 -5.18 25.83
CA SER A 173 2.95 -3.86 25.18
C SER A 173 3.59 -3.91 23.79
N GLY A 174 4.71 -4.62 23.65
CA GLY A 174 5.42 -4.79 22.39
C GLY A 174 4.60 -5.52 21.33
N THR A 175 3.89 -6.58 21.74
CA THR A 175 2.91 -7.29 20.90
C THR A 175 1.82 -6.38 20.39
N ALA A 176 1.21 -5.61 21.31
CA ALA A 176 0.09 -4.75 20.98
C ALA A 176 0.53 -3.67 19.99
N MET A 177 1.71 -3.08 20.20
CA MET A 177 2.26 -2.08 19.31
C MET A 177 2.61 -2.64 17.94
N TYR A 178 3.28 -3.81 17.88
CA TYR A 178 3.52 -4.52 16.62
C TYR A 178 2.21 -4.78 15.87
N SER A 179 1.19 -5.30 16.56
CA SER A 179 -0.10 -5.64 15.94
C SER A 179 -0.82 -4.41 15.40
N ALA A 180 -0.77 -3.29 16.13
CA ALA A 180 -1.32 -2.02 15.69
C ALA A 180 -0.59 -1.48 14.44
N MET A 181 0.75 -1.51 14.44
CA MET A 181 1.57 -1.11 13.29
C MET A 181 1.28 -2.01 12.09
N TRP A 182 1.24 -3.33 12.27
CA TRP A 182 0.97 -4.28 11.19
C TRP A 182 -0.43 -4.11 10.60
N THR A 183 -1.44 -3.90 11.45
CA THR A 183 -2.82 -3.66 11.00
C THR A 183 -2.92 -2.38 10.19
N ALA A 184 -2.36 -1.29 10.68
CA ALA A 184 -2.39 0.00 10.00
C ALA A 184 -1.62 -0.05 8.67
N LEU A 185 -0.43 -0.67 8.64
CA LEU A 185 0.32 -0.85 7.41
C LEU A 185 -0.42 -1.75 6.42
N SER A 186 -1.00 -2.85 6.88
CA SER A 186 -1.79 -3.76 6.03
C SER A 186 -2.96 -3.04 5.37
N LEU A 187 -3.64 -2.15 6.12
CA LEU A 187 -4.74 -1.35 5.59
C LEU A 187 -4.25 -0.32 4.56
N ASN A 188 -3.21 0.43 4.92
CA ASN A 188 -2.68 1.46 4.04
C ASN A 188 -2.13 0.86 2.74
N ALA A 189 -1.40 -0.25 2.83
CA ALA A 189 -0.91 -0.97 1.66
C ALA A 189 -2.06 -1.53 0.82
N ALA A 190 -3.04 -2.20 1.42
CA ALA A 190 -4.17 -2.74 0.65
C ALA A 190 -4.94 -1.64 -0.09
N VAL A 191 -5.22 -0.50 0.57
CA VAL A 191 -5.95 0.59 -0.07
C VAL A 191 -5.11 1.26 -1.15
N SER A 192 -3.87 1.63 -0.86
CA SER A 192 -3.03 2.36 -1.81
C SER A 192 -2.63 1.50 -3.01
N GLU A 193 -2.23 0.26 -2.77
CA GLU A 193 -1.73 -0.62 -3.83
C GLU A 193 -2.87 -1.11 -4.72
N GLU A 194 -4.06 -1.43 -4.19
CA GLU A 194 -5.17 -1.77 -5.08
C GLU A 194 -5.63 -0.55 -5.89
N CYS A 195 -5.62 0.64 -5.28
CA CYS A 195 -5.89 1.89 -5.99
C CYS A 195 -4.88 2.13 -7.13
N ALA A 196 -3.57 2.05 -6.84
CA ALA A 196 -2.52 2.32 -7.83
C ALA A 196 -2.41 1.21 -8.89
N TYR A 197 -2.36 -0.05 -8.48
CA TYR A 197 -2.10 -1.16 -9.40
C TYR A 197 -3.35 -1.63 -10.13
N ARG A 198 -4.53 -1.67 -9.49
CA ARG A 198 -5.77 -2.17 -10.12
C ARG A 198 -6.57 -1.00 -10.67
N GLY A 199 -6.76 0.03 -9.84
CA GLY A 199 -7.53 1.21 -10.21
C GLY A 199 -6.89 2.09 -11.29
N LEU A 200 -5.55 2.10 -11.40
CA LEU A 200 -4.80 2.89 -12.39
C LEU A 200 -4.01 1.98 -13.34
N LEU A 201 -2.95 1.31 -12.89
CA LEU A 201 -1.99 0.65 -13.79
C LEU A 201 -2.67 -0.44 -14.65
N GLN A 202 -3.42 -1.33 -14.03
CA GLN A 202 -4.13 -2.38 -14.74
C GLN A 202 -5.13 -1.78 -15.73
N VAL A 203 -5.89 -0.75 -15.34
CA VAL A 203 -6.82 -0.09 -16.27
C VAL A 203 -6.09 0.48 -17.48
N GLU A 204 -5.01 1.25 -17.30
CA GLU A 204 -4.24 1.81 -18.42
C GLU A 204 -3.68 0.73 -19.35
N MET A 205 -3.20 -0.38 -18.77
CA MET A 205 -2.73 -1.52 -19.55
C MET A 205 -3.89 -2.23 -20.28
N GLU A 206 -5.05 -2.38 -19.66
CA GLU A 206 -6.22 -3.00 -20.30
C GLU A 206 -6.76 -2.17 -21.46
N GLU A 207 -6.77 -0.84 -21.33
CA GLU A 207 -7.16 0.07 -22.42
C GLU A 207 -6.17 0.00 -23.59
N SER A 208 -4.88 -0.13 -23.28
CA SER A 208 -3.80 -0.06 -24.28
C SER A 208 -3.57 -1.38 -25.01
N ILE A 209 -3.49 -2.49 -24.27
CA ILE A 209 -3.06 -3.81 -24.78
C ILE A 209 -4.08 -4.93 -24.53
N GLY A 210 -5.28 -4.57 -24.06
CA GLY A 210 -6.42 -5.47 -23.92
C GLY A 210 -6.55 -6.10 -22.53
N LYS A 211 -7.78 -6.51 -22.20
CA LYS A 211 -8.19 -6.95 -20.85
C LYS A 211 -7.30 -8.03 -20.22
N THR A 212 -7.05 -9.11 -20.94
CA THR A 212 -6.28 -10.25 -20.40
C THR A 212 -4.79 -9.92 -20.30
N THR A 213 -4.21 -9.34 -21.35
CA THR A 213 -2.79 -8.98 -21.37
C THR A 213 -2.49 -7.90 -20.33
N GLY A 214 -3.38 -6.91 -20.19
CA GLY A 214 -3.24 -5.83 -19.21
C GLY A 214 -3.22 -6.34 -17.77
N LEU A 215 -4.09 -7.30 -17.43
CA LEU A 215 -4.06 -8.00 -16.15
C LEU A 215 -2.73 -8.72 -15.90
N LEU A 216 -2.24 -9.49 -16.89
CA LEU A 216 -1.00 -10.25 -16.73
C LEU A 216 0.22 -9.32 -16.55
N VAL A 217 0.30 -8.26 -17.36
CA VAL A 217 1.40 -7.29 -17.30
C VAL A 217 1.36 -6.51 -16.00
N SER A 218 0.21 -5.98 -15.58
CA SER A 218 0.09 -5.24 -14.31
C SER A 218 0.44 -6.11 -13.10
N SER A 219 0.05 -7.39 -13.13
CA SER A 219 0.40 -8.36 -12.08
C SER A 219 1.90 -8.69 -12.05
N GLY A 220 2.53 -8.79 -13.22
CA GLY A 220 3.98 -8.95 -13.34
C GLY A 220 4.72 -7.76 -12.74
N ILE A 221 4.31 -6.53 -13.08
CA ILE A 221 4.89 -5.29 -12.52
C ILE A 221 4.69 -5.24 -11.00
N PHE A 222 3.51 -5.60 -10.51
CA PHE A 222 3.23 -5.68 -9.06
C PHE A 222 4.20 -6.63 -8.35
N GLY A 223 4.44 -7.83 -8.90
CA GLY A 223 5.40 -8.77 -8.32
C GLY A 223 6.85 -8.32 -8.43
N LEU A 224 7.25 -7.67 -9.53
CA LEU A 224 8.58 -7.06 -9.64
C LEU A 224 8.81 -5.98 -8.58
N GLY A 225 7.77 -5.22 -8.22
CA GLY A 225 7.83 -4.25 -7.12
C GLY A 225 8.07 -4.88 -5.74
N HIS A 226 7.91 -6.20 -5.61
CA HIS A 226 8.16 -6.95 -4.38
C HIS A 226 9.53 -7.66 -4.35
N VAL A 227 10.33 -7.56 -5.42
CA VAL A 227 11.72 -8.04 -5.44
C VAL A 227 12.60 -6.94 -4.83
N THR A 228 12.97 -7.11 -3.56
CA THR A 228 13.73 -6.11 -2.78
C THR A 228 15.24 -6.30 -2.91
N ASP A 229 15.69 -7.52 -3.16
CA ASP A 229 17.08 -7.87 -3.52
C ASP A 229 17.08 -8.73 -4.79
N TRP A 230 17.74 -8.25 -5.84
CA TRP A 230 17.80 -8.90 -7.14
C TRP A 230 18.78 -10.08 -7.18
N GLN A 231 19.64 -10.21 -6.18
CA GLN A 231 20.64 -11.28 -6.05
C GLN A 231 20.15 -12.43 -5.15
N ASP A 232 19.12 -12.20 -4.33
CA ASP A 232 18.56 -13.20 -3.42
C ASP A 232 17.42 -14.00 -4.10
N PRO A 233 17.58 -15.34 -4.28
CA PRO A 233 16.51 -16.18 -4.80
C PRO A 233 15.21 -16.14 -3.97
N LYS A 234 15.30 -15.88 -2.66
CA LYS A 234 14.11 -15.80 -1.79
C LYS A 234 13.29 -14.54 -2.10
N SER A 235 13.95 -13.41 -2.30
CA SER A 235 13.34 -12.16 -2.80
C SER A 235 12.59 -12.37 -4.12
N TRP A 236 13.17 -13.11 -5.06
CA TRP A 236 12.47 -13.49 -6.31
C TRP A 236 11.25 -14.39 -6.09
N ALA A 237 11.33 -15.34 -5.15
CA ALA A 237 10.18 -16.17 -4.80
C ALA A 237 9.03 -15.33 -4.23
N TYR A 238 9.32 -14.34 -3.39
CA TYR A 238 8.32 -13.37 -2.92
C TYR A 238 7.73 -12.56 -4.07
N GLY A 239 8.55 -12.10 -5.03
CA GLY A 239 8.06 -11.46 -6.24
C GLY A 239 7.09 -12.33 -7.03
N GLY A 240 7.38 -13.63 -7.16
CA GLY A 240 6.48 -14.61 -7.80
C GLY A 240 5.16 -14.80 -7.06
N VAL A 241 5.18 -14.91 -5.73
CA VAL A 241 3.97 -14.97 -4.89
C VAL A 241 3.16 -13.68 -5.03
N ALA A 242 3.83 -12.53 -5.03
CA ALA A 242 3.20 -11.23 -5.24
C ALA A 242 2.60 -11.13 -6.66
N THR A 243 3.23 -11.65 -7.71
CA THR A 243 2.61 -11.72 -9.05
C THR A 243 1.34 -12.56 -9.06
N LEU A 244 1.31 -13.69 -8.36
CA LEU A 244 0.11 -14.54 -8.24
C LEU A 244 -1.01 -13.83 -7.46
N ALA A 245 -0.67 -13.15 -6.36
CA ALA A 245 -1.58 -12.27 -5.64
C ALA A 245 -2.09 -11.12 -6.54
N GLY A 246 -1.18 -10.54 -7.34
CA GLY A 246 -1.40 -9.63 -8.45
C GLY A 246 -2.55 -10.07 -9.34
N MET A 247 -2.37 -11.25 -9.94
CA MET A 247 -3.32 -11.85 -10.87
C MET A 247 -4.66 -12.13 -10.20
N TYR A 248 -4.65 -12.66 -8.97
CA TYR A 248 -5.88 -12.95 -8.22
C TYR A 248 -6.70 -11.68 -7.95
N LEU A 249 -6.05 -10.64 -7.41
CA LEU A 249 -6.70 -9.38 -7.05
C LEU A 249 -7.15 -8.61 -8.29
N GLY A 250 -6.34 -8.62 -9.35
CA GLY A 250 -6.70 -8.00 -10.64
C GLY A 250 -7.86 -8.71 -11.34
N TRP A 251 -7.93 -10.05 -11.26
CA TRP A 251 -9.10 -10.81 -11.72
C TRP A 251 -10.34 -10.48 -10.87
N LEU A 252 -10.19 -10.42 -9.54
CA LEU A 252 -11.29 -10.08 -8.64
C LEU A 252 -11.82 -8.68 -8.94
N PHE A 253 -10.93 -7.72 -9.23
CA PHE A 253 -11.29 -6.38 -9.65
C PHE A 253 -12.11 -6.39 -10.95
N GLN A 254 -11.67 -7.11 -11.99
CA GLN A 254 -12.43 -7.26 -13.24
C GLN A 254 -13.80 -7.92 -13.02
N LYS A 255 -13.84 -8.96 -12.16
CA LYS A 255 -15.05 -9.73 -11.84
C LYS A 255 -16.10 -8.90 -11.12
N GLU A 256 -15.66 -7.98 -10.27
CA GLU A 256 -16.53 -7.09 -9.49
C GLU A 256 -16.89 -5.82 -10.27
N GLY A 257 -16.69 -5.81 -11.60
CA GLY A 257 -17.05 -4.68 -12.45
C GLY A 257 -16.14 -3.47 -12.22
N TYR A 258 -14.85 -3.69 -11.97
CA TYR A 258 -13.84 -2.67 -11.67
C TYR A 258 -14.15 -1.88 -10.39
N ARG A 259 -14.67 -2.57 -9.37
CA ARG A 259 -14.88 -2.05 -8.02
C ARG A 259 -13.74 -2.49 -7.10
N LEU A 260 -13.13 -1.55 -6.41
CA LEU A 260 -11.92 -1.77 -5.60
C LEU A 260 -12.23 -2.33 -4.21
N GLU A 261 -13.46 -2.21 -3.71
CA GLU A 261 -13.82 -2.57 -2.33
C GLU A 261 -13.46 -4.02 -1.95
N LYS A 262 -13.77 -4.99 -2.82
CA LYS A 262 -13.46 -6.41 -2.58
C LYS A 262 -11.98 -6.75 -2.76
N PRO A 263 -11.28 -6.30 -3.82
CA PRO A 263 -9.82 -6.43 -3.91
C PRO A 263 -9.10 -5.86 -2.67
N ILE A 264 -9.47 -4.66 -2.23
CA ILE A 264 -8.91 -4.04 -1.02
C ILE A 264 -9.17 -4.90 0.22
N ALA A 265 -10.41 -5.38 0.41
CA ALA A 265 -10.74 -6.26 1.52
C ALA A 265 -9.93 -7.56 1.49
N ALA A 266 -9.82 -8.21 0.32
CA ALA A 266 -9.04 -9.42 0.16
C ALA A 266 -7.56 -9.17 0.50
N HIS A 267 -6.96 -8.15 -0.09
CA HIS A 267 -5.55 -7.79 0.13
C HIS A 267 -5.29 -7.47 1.61
N PHE A 268 -6.11 -6.65 2.26
CA PHE A 268 -5.97 -6.34 3.69
C PHE A 268 -5.96 -7.59 4.55
N TRP A 269 -6.96 -8.47 4.38
CA TRP A 269 -7.08 -9.67 5.20
C TRP A 269 -5.99 -10.69 4.92
N PHE A 270 -5.49 -10.77 3.67
CA PHE A 270 -4.31 -11.55 3.34
C PHE A 270 -3.08 -11.04 4.11
N ASN A 271 -2.77 -9.74 4.03
CA ASN A 271 -1.60 -9.15 4.71
C ASN A 271 -1.70 -9.32 6.22
N LEU A 272 -2.86 -8.97 6.80
CA LEU A 272 -3.08 -9.08 8.22
C LEU A 272 -2.86 -10.53 8.69
N ALA A 273 -3.48 -11.50 8.02
CA ALA A 273 -3.34 -12.92 8.37
C ALA A 273 -1.92 -13.44 8.17
N ALA A 274 -1.27 -13.08 7.06
CA ALA A 274 0.10 -13.46 6.74
C ALA A 274 1.07 -13.01 7.82
N GLY A 275 1.14 -11.71 8.11
CA GLY A 275 2.09 -11.17 9.07
C GLY A 275 1.75 -11.51 10.52
N THR A 276 0.47 -11.67 10.88
CA THR A 276 0.08 -12.17 12.20
C THR A 276 0.52 -13.62 12.38
N THR A 277 0.32 -14.47 11.37
CA THR A 277 0.77 -15.87 11.40
C THR A 277 2.28 -15.95 11.54
N MET A 278 3.02 -15.18 10.73
CA MET A 278 4.47 -15.11 10.81
C MET A 278 4.94 -14.64 12.20
N PHE A 279 4.33 -13.60 12.76
CA PHE A 279 4.71 -13.07 14.07
C PHE A 279 4.43 -14.05 15.22
N ILE A 280 3.40 -14.90 15.10
CA ILE A 280 3.11 -15.94 16.09
C ILE A 280 4.11 -17.10 15.97
N MET A 281 4.43 -17.53 14.74
CA MET A 281 5.19 -18.76 14.50
C MET A 281 6.71 -18.55 14.45
N ASP A 282 7.15 -17.42 13.90
CA ASP A 282 8.54 -17.02 13.80
C ASP A 282 8.71 -15.49 13.96
N PRO A 283 8.39 -14.94 15.15
CA PRO A 283 8.53 -13.52 15.47
C PRO A 283 9.90 -12.91 15.17
N ALA A 284 10.97 -13.71 15.11
CA ALA A 284 12.31 -13.22 14.77
C ALA A 284 12.41 -12.74 13.30
N ASN A 285 11.63 -13.34 12.40
CA ASN A 285 11.60 -13.02 10.97
C ASN A 285 10.31 -12.28 10.59
N ASN A 286 9.78 -11.47 11.50
CA ASN A 286 8.56 -10.73 11.25
C ASN A 286 8.71 -9.74 10.08
N PRO A 287 7.64 -9.47 9.30
CA PRO A 287 7.70 -8.61 8.11
C PRO A 287 8.16 -7.17 8.36
N LEU A 288 8.03 -6.64 9.58
CA LEU A 288 8.43 -5.28 9.91
C LEU A 288 9.93 -5.18 10.27
N GLY A 289 10.63 -6.32 10.38
CA GLY A 289 12.03 -6.37 10.82
C GLY A 289 12.22 -5.91 12.27
N ILE A 290 11.14 -5.89 13.06
CA ILE A 290 11.18 -5.46 14.46
C ILE A 290 12.00 -6.46 15.27
N LYS A 291 12.94 -5.98 16.08
CA LYS A 291 13.81 -6.87 16.85
C LYS A 291 13.09 -7.47 18.05
N VAL A 292 12.95 -8.79 18.06
CA VAL A 292 12.34 -9.55 19.15
C VAL A 292 13.40 -10.27 19.98
N ASN A 293 13.34 -10.10 21.31
CA ASN A 293 14.19 -10.81 22.25
C ASN A 293 13.44 -12.01 22.84
N PHE A 294 14.18 -13.07 23.17
CA PHE A 294 13.61 -14.34 23.65
C PHE A 294 14.18 -14.73 25.00
N SER A 295 13.35 -15.39 25.80
CA SER A 295 13.78 -16.12 27.00
C SER A 295 14.55 -17.38 26.60
N PHE A 296 15.56 -17.74 27.41
CA PHE A 296 16.35 -18.97 27.29
C PHE A 296 15.63 -20.16 27.93
#